data_AF-A0A8H4UXI3-F1
#
_entry.id   AF-A0A8H4UXI3-F1
#
_cell.length_a   1.000
_cell.length_b   1.000
_cell.length_c   1.000
_cell.angle_alpha   90.00
_cell.angle_beta   90.00
_cell.angle_gamma   90.00
#
_symmetry.space_group_name_H-M   'P 1'
#
loop_
_entity.id
_entity.type
_entity.pdbx_description
1 polymer ?
#
loop_
_entity_poly.entity_id
_entity_poly.type
_entity_poly.pdbx_seq_one_letter_code
_entity_poly.pdbx_strand_id
1 'polypeptide(L)'
;MSVIPGKTMPSFFTTLFDESYLPNHTERSSPFASPERATDEMLAARLPHDIFLYTCEWDMLLQEGQRFVRRLEDMGKKVRAMMVEKVPHAWDKSPNPFRDQGKINVFYKAACGEMKAIFDHS
;
A
#
# COMPACT_ATOMS: atom_id res chain seq x y z
N MET A 1 -5.44 12.64 3.89
CA MET A 1 -5.30 12.76 5.36
C MET A 1 -6.09 11.64 6.05
N SER A 2 -5.51 11.02 7.08
CA SER A 2 -6.14 9.94 7.86
C SER A 2 -7.41 10.42 8.56
N VAL A 3 -8.37 9.52 8.76
CA VAL A 3 -9.59 9.77 9.56
C VAL A 3 -9.30 9.92 11.06
N ILE A 4 -8.12 9.45 11.53
CA ILE A 4 -7.64 9.67 12.91
C ILE A 4 -6.20 10.19 12.88
N PRO A 5 -5.98 11.51 12.69
CA PRO A 5 -4.64 12.09 12.60
C PRO A 5 -3.73 11.75 13.79
N GLY A 6 -4.26 11.64 15.01
CA GLY A 6 -3.46 11.28 16.19
C GLY A 6 -2.92 9.85 16.21
N LYS A 7 -3.30 9.00 15.25
CA LYS A 7 -2.83 7.62 15.10
C LYS A 7 -1.90 7.44 13.91
N THR A 8 -1.65 8.50 13.12
CA THR A 8 -0.68 8.45 12.03
C THR A 8 0.74 8.45 12.59
N MET A 9 1.70 7.97 11.80
CA MET A 9 3.11 8.19 12.11
C MET A 9 3.39 9.69 12.23
N PRO A 10 4.17 10.12 13.23
CA PRO A 10 4.59 11.51 13.35
C PRO A 10 5.28 12.00 12.06
N SER A 11 4.94 13.22 11.63
CA SER A 11 5.47 13.80 10.38
C SER A 11 7.00 13.90 10.36
N PHE A 12 7.64 14.00 11.54
CA PHE A 12 9.08 13.94 11.66
C PHE A 12 9.67 12.68 11.00
N PHE A 13 9.05 11.51 11.17
CA PHE A 13 9.54 10.28 10.56
C PHE A 13 9.29 10.24 9.05
N THR A 14 8.13 10.70 8.56
CA THR A 14 7.90 10.77 7.11
C THR A 14 8.90 11.72 6.44
N THR A 15 9.16 12.88 7.03
CA THR A 15 10.19 13.80 6.55
C THR A 15 11.57 13.16 6.60
N LEU A 16 11.94 12.50 7.70
CA LEU A 16 13.22 11.81 7.79
C LEU A 16 13.37 10.76 6.68
N PHE A 17 12.35 9.95 6.42
CA PHE A 17 12.38 8.92 5.37
C PHE A 17 12.51 9.53 3.97
N ASP A 18 11.71 10.54 3.64
CA ASP A 18 11.74 11.19 2.32
C ASP A 18 13.07 11.89 2.06
N GLU A 19 13.59 12.62 3.05
CA GLU A 19 14.89 13.32 2.96
C GLU A 19 16.06 12.32 2.91
N SER A 20 15.97 11.18 3.60
CA SER A 20 17.04 10.17 3.59
C SER A 20 17.05 9.35 2.30
N TYR A 21 15.87 9.04 1.73
CA TYR A 21 15.76 8.23 0.52
C TYR A 21 16.06 9.03 -0.74
N LEU A 22 15.49 10.24 -0.86
CA LEU A 22 15.65 11.08 -2.04
C LEU A 22 15.73 12.57 -1.63
N PRO A 23 16.91 13.04 -1.19
CA PRO A 23 17.09 14.42 -0.72
C PRO A 23 16.89 15.47 -1.82
N ASN A 24 17.02 15.10 -3.10
CA ASN A 24 16.67 15.98 -4.21
C ASN A 24 15.15 15.96 -4.43
N HIS A 25 14.46 17.03 -3.98
CA HIS A 25 12.99 17.13 -4.06
C HIS A 25 12.47 17.09 -5.50
N THR A 26 13.25 17.55 -6.48
CA THR A 26 12.84 17.56 -7.89
C THR A 26 12.65 16.15 -8.45
N GLU A 27 13.42 15.18 -7.94
CA GLU A 27 13.38 13.78 -8.36
C GLU A 27 12.23 12.99 -7.72
N ARG A 28 11.62 13.48 -6.63
CA ARG A 28 10.49 12.80 -5.96
C ARG A 28 9.25 12.68 -6.86
N SER A 29 9.14 13.56 -7.84
CA SER A 29 8.07 13.52 -8.84
C SER A 29 8.23 12.40 -9.88
N SER A 30 9.40 11.76 -9.93
CA SER A 30 9.68 10.62 -10.80
C SER A 30 8.70 9.48 -10.53
N PRO A 31 8.19 8.79 -11.57
CA PRO A 31 7.29 7.65 -11.39
C PRO A 31 7.92 6.46 -10.66
N PHE A 32 9.26 6.41 -10.60
CA PHE A 32 9.98 5.38 -9.86
C PHE A 32 10.06 5.67 -8.35
N ALA A 33 9.90 6.94 -7.94
CA ALA A 33 9.78 7.34 -6.55
C ALA A 33 8.31 7.48 -6.11
N SER A 34 7.47 8.02 -6.99
CA SER A 34 6.03 8.23 -6.78
C SER A 34 5.21 7.53 -7.87
N PRO A 35 4.88 6.22 -7.73
CA PRO A 35 4.18 5.45 -8.75
C PRO A 35 2.82 6.02 -9.16
N GLU A 36 2.12 6.73 -8.27
CA GLU A 36 0.86 7.44 -8.60
C GLU A 36 1.07 8.51 -9.69
N ARG A 37 2.30 8.96 -9.95
CA ARG A 37 2.65 9.94 -10.99
C ARG A 37 3.10 9.32 -12.31
N ALA A 38 3.17 7.99 -12.43
CA ALA A 38 3.42 7.32 -13.70
C ALA A 38 2.31 7.65 -14.72
N THR A 39 2.61 7.56 -16.02
CA THR A 39 1.57 7.70 -17.06
C THR A 39 0.69 6.45 -17.11
N ASP A 40 -0.53 6.57 -17.65
CA ASP A 40 -1.43 5.43 -17.76
C ASP A 40 -0.83 4.35 -18.68
N GLU A 41 -0.13 4.74 -19.75
CA GLU A 41 0.54 3.79 -20.66
C GLU A 41 1.62 2.99 -19.92
N MET A 42 2.38 3.64 -19.04
CA MET A 42 3.42 2.98 -18.25
C MET A 42 2.80 1.98 -17.28
N LEU A 43 1.75 2.37 -16.55
CA LEU A 43 1.08 1.49 -15.59
C LEU A 43 0.40 0.31 -16.29
N ALA A 44 -0.31 0.57 -17.39
CA ALA A 44 -0.97 -0.45 -18.18
C ALA A 44 0.03 -1.47 -18.73
N ALA A 45 1.15 -1.02 -19.29
CA ALA A 45 2.14 -1.89 -19.92
C ALA A 45 3.09 -2.61 -18.95
N ARG A 46 3.39 -2.02 -17.78
CA ARG A 46 4.48 -2.51 -16.90
C ARG A 46 4.03 -3.19 -15.63
N LEU A 47 2.85 -2.87 -15.10
CA LEU A 47 2.34 -3.56 -13.91
C LEU A 47 1.69 -4.90 -14.28
N PRO A 48 1.78 -5.93 -13.41
CA PRO A 48 1.08 -7.18 -13.62
C PRO A 48 -0.43 -6.95 -13.69
N HIS A 49 -1.15 -7.84 -14.38
CA HIS A 49 -2.61 -7.77 -14.46
C HIS A 49 -3.27 -7.92 -13.08
N ASP A 50 -2.72 -8.82 -12.27
CA ASP A 50 -3.20 -9.17 -10.94
C ASP A 50 -2.40 -8.43 -9.85
N ILE A 51 -3.06 -7.58 -9.07
CA ILE A 51 -2.42 -6.72 -8.06
C ILE A 51 -3.11 -6.92 -6.70
N PHE A 52 -2.32 -6.92 -5.63
CA PHE A 52 -2.83 -6.92 -4.26
C PHE A 52 -2.45 -5.61 -3.59
N LEU A 53 -3.41 -4.93 -2.96
CA LEU A 53 -3.15 -3.67 -2.27
C LEU A 53 -3.89 -3.64 -0.93
N TYR A 54 -3.13 -3.71 0.16
CA TYR A 54 -3.65 -3.67 1.53
C TYR A 54 -3.38 -2.29 2.12
N THR A 55 -4.43 -1.62 2.59
CA THR A 55 -4.35 -0.31 3.27
C THR A 55 -4.82 -0.41 4.70
N CYS A 56 -4.49 0.57 5.52
CA CYS A 56 -4.89 0.65 6.92
C CYS A 56 -5.76 1.87 7.13
N GLU A 57 -6.89 1.72 7.85
CA GLU A 57 -7.88 2.80 7.98
C GLU A 57 -7.31 4.07 8.61
N TRP A 58 -6.40 3.95 9.58
CA TRP A 58 -5.84 5.11 10.28
C TRP A 58 -4.52 5.62 9.68
N ASP A 59 -4.14 5.10 8.51
CA ASP A 59 -2.90 5.44 7.82
C ASP A 59 -2.95 6.82 7.17
N MET A 60 -1.83 7.56 7.19
CA MET A 60 -1.72 8.79 6.42
C MET A 60 -1.75 8.53 4.90
N LEU A 61 -1.32 7.32 4.49
CA LEU A 61 -1.26 6.87 3.09
C LEU A 61 -2.58 6.29 2.56
N LEU A 62 -3.64 6.20 3.37
CA LEU A 62 -4.90 5.57 2.94
C LEU A 62 -5.47 6.22 1.67
N GLN A 63 -5.48 7.56 1.61
CA GLN A 63 -6.12 8.27 0.50
C GLN A 63 -5.37 8.08 -0.82
N GLU A 64 -4.04 8.12 -0.82
CA GLU A 64 -3.25 7.83 -2.02
C GLU A 64 -3.39 6.37 -2.45
N GLY A 65 -3.40 5.43 -1.50
CA GLY A 65 -3.67 4.02 -1.80
C GLY A 65 -5.03 3.82 -2.47
N GLN A 66 -6.09 4.43 -1.94
CA GLN A 66 -7.44 4.33 -2.52
C GLN A 66 -7.56 4.98 -3.90
N ARG A 67 -6.89 6.12 -4.14
CA ARG A 67 -6.85 6.72 -5.48
C ARG A 67 -6.12 5.82 -6.47
N PHE A 68 -5.01 5.23 -6.05
CA PHE A 68 -4.22 4.34 -6.91
C PHE A 68 -4.97 3.05 -7.24
N VAL A 69 -5.69 2.46 -6.28
CA VAL A 69 -6.59 1.31 -6.54
C VAL A 69 -7.60 1.65 -7.63
N ARG A 70 -8.36 2.74 -7.49
CA ARG A 70 -9.38 3.13 -8.48
C ARG A 70 -8.77 3.33 -9.86
N ARG A 71 -7.65 4.04 -9.94
CA ARG A 71 -6.94 4.26 -11.20
C ARG A 71 -6.53 2.95 -11.88
N LEU A 72 -6.05 1.97 -11.11
CA LEU A 72 -5.67 0.64 -11.62
C LEU A 72 -6.88 -0.19 -12.05
N GLU A 73 -8.00 -0.11 -11.32
CA GLU A 73 -9.26 -0.77 -11.70
C GLU A 73 -9.85 -0.16 -12.97
N ASP A 74 -9.85 1.17 -13.09
CA ASP A 74 -10.36 1.90 -14.26
C ASP A 74 -9.61 1.55 -15.56
N MET A 75 -8.32 1.18 -15.46
CA MET A 75 -7.53 0.69 -16.60
C MET A 75 -7.66 -0.82 -16.84
N GLY A 76 -8.55 -1.51 -16.11
CA GLY A 76 -8.84 -2.94 -16.29
C GLY A 76 -7.88 -3.90 -15.59
N LYS A 77 -7.06 -3.44 -14.63
CA LYS A 77 -6.27 -4.35 -13.78
C LYS A 77 -7.18 -5.03 -12.77
N LYS A 78 -6.87 -6.28 -12.42
CA LYS A 78 -7.55 -7.00 -11.35
C LYS A 78 -6.90 -6.69 -10.01
N VAL A 79 -7.42 -5.68 -9.32
CA VAL A 79 -6.92 -5.25 -8.01
C VAL A 79 -7.71 -5.93 -6.88
N ARG A 80 -7.05 -6.79 -6.11
CA ARG A 80 -7.57 -7.29 -4.83
C ARG A 80 -7.19 -6.31 -3.73
N ALA A 81 -8.04 -5.29 -3.56
CA ALA A 81 -7.86 -4.27 -2.54
C ALA A 81 -8.54 -4.65 -1.21
N MET A 82 -7.89 -4.36 -0.09
CA MET A 82 -8.43 -4.56 1.25
C MET A 82 -8.02 -3.40 2.15
N MET A 83 -8.97 -2.78 2.84
CA MET A 83 -8.67 -1.82 3.91
C MET A 83 -8.86 -2.52 5.26
N VAL A 84 -7.79 -2.62 6.04
CA VAL A 84 -7.85 -3.14 7.41
C VAL A 84 -8.38 -2.05 8.32
N GLU A 85 -9.55 -2.31 8.92
CA GLU A 85 -10.20 -1.38 9.82
C GLU A 85 -9.44 -1.22 11.14
N LYS A 86 -9.50 -0.02 11.70
CA LYS A 86 -9.08 0.32 13.05
C LYS A 86 -7.62 0.04 13.38
N VAL A 87 -6.73 0.20 12.40
CA VAL A 87 -5.30 -0.04 12.58
C VAL A 87 -4.45 1.08 11.96
N PRO A 88 -3.30 1.41 12.58
CA PRO A 88 -2.36 2.39 12.05
C PRO A 88 -1.47 1.78 10.95
N HIS A 89 -0.62 2.62 10.35
CA HIS A 89 0.44 2.18 9.46
C HIS A 89 1.28 1.05 10.08
N ALA A 90 1.65 0.06 9.28
CA ALA A 90 2.49 -1.08 9.68
C ALA A 90 1.99 -1.87 10.91
N TRP A 91 0.67 -1.95 11.12
CA TRP A 91 0.05 -2.66 12.26
C TRP A 91 0.48 -4.12 12.40
N ASP A 92 0.78 -4.79 11.29
CA ASP A 92 1.22 -6.18 11.23
C ASP A 92 2.73 -6.36 11.50
N LYS A 93 3.48 -5.27 11.62
CA LYS A 93 4.94 -5.27 11.81
C LYS A 93 5.38 -4.95 13.23
N SER A 94 4.46 -4.84 14.19
CA SER A 94 4.80 -4.53 15.59
C SER A 94 5.82 -5.53 16.16
N PRO A 95 6.93 -5.10 16.78
CA PRO A 95 7.90 -6.01 17.40
C PRO A 95 7.38 -6.62 18.72
N ASN A 96 6.17 -6.27 19.17
CA ASN A 96 5.60 -6.78 20.41
C ASN A 96 5.34 -8.30 20.31
N PRO A 97 5.97 -9.14 21.17
CA PRO A 97 5.76 -10.59 21.14
C PRO A 97 4.33 -11.01 21.51
N PHE A 98 3.56 -10.13 22.16
CA PHE A 98 2.17 -10.38 22.54
C PHE A 98 1.16 -9.78 21.56
N ARG A 99 1.59 -9.34 20.38
CA ARG A 99 0.68 -8.88 19.33
C ARG A 99 -0.29 -10.00 18.93
N ASP A 100 -1.46 -9.61 18.42
CA ASP A 100 -2.46 -10.56 17.94
C ASP A 100 -2.05 -11.17 16.59
N GLN A 101 -1.10 -12.12 16.65
CA GLN A 101 -0.58 -12.81 15.47
C GLN A 101 -1.67 -13.60 14.74
N GLY A 102 -2.68 -14.06 15.47
CA GLY A 102 -3.84 -14.75 14.89
C GLY A 102 -4.58 -13.86 13.89
N LYS A 103 -4.93 -12.63 14.30
CA LYS A 103 -5.58 -11.65 13.41
C LYS A 103 -4.71 -11.28 12.21
N ILE A 104 -3.40 -11.09 12.41
CA ILE A 104 -2.46 -10.82 11.31
C ILE A 104 -2.47 -11.97 10.31
N ASN A 105 -2.36 -13.20 10.79
CA ASN A 105 -2.25 -14.40 9.96
C ASN A 105 -3.48 -14.62 9.07
N VAL A 106 -4.67 -14.12 9.43
CA VAL A 106 -5.87 -14.21 8.57
C VAL A 106 -5.63 -13.52 7.22
N PHE A 107 -5.10 -12.29 7.24
CA PHE A 107 -4.84 -11.52 6.02
C PHE A 107 -3.74 -12.16 5.17
N TYR A 108 -2.65 -12.61 5.81
CA TYR A 108 -1.56 -13.28 5.12
C TYR A 108 -2.00 -14.60 4.48
N LYS A 109 -2.77 -15.43 5.20
CA LYS A 109 -3.29 -16.69 4.65
C LYS A 109 -4.23 -16.44 3.47
N ALA A 110 -5.10 -15.43 3.55
CA ALA A 110 -5.96 -15.05 2.44
C ALA A 110 -5.14 -14.60 1.22
N ALA A 111 -4.16 -13.71 1.41
CA ALA A 111 -3.28 -13.26 0.34
C ALA A 111 -2.49 -14.41 -0.31
N CYS A 112 -1.92 -15.31 0.51
CA CYS A 112 -1.21 -16.49 0.01
C CYS A 112 -2.13 -17.45 -0.75
N GLY A 113 -3.37 -17.65 -0.30
CA GLY A 113 -4.34 -18.50 -0.99
C GLY A 113 -4.68 -17.98 -2.38
N GLU A 114 -5.01 -16.69 -2.47
CA GLU A 114 -5.28 -16.02 -3.75
C GLU A 114 -4.06 -16.03 -4.67
N MET A 115 -2.88 -15.75 -4.12
CA MET A 115 -1.62 -15.77 -4.88
C MET A 115 -1.32 -17.16 -5.44
N LYS A 116 -1.52 -18.21 -4.63
CA LYS A 116 -1.41 -19.59 -5.10
C LYS A 116 -2.38 -19.89 -6.25
N ALA A 117 -3.64 -19.48 -6.12
CA ALA A 117 -4.63 -19.70 -7.17
C ALA A 117 -4.24 -19.01 -8.49
N ILE A 118 -3.68 -17.79 -8.43
CA ILE A 118 -3.18 -17.09 -9.62
C ILE A 118 -2.07 -17.90 -10.28
N PHE A 119 -1.06 -18.33 -9.53
CA PHE A 119 0.06 -19.09 -10.08
C PHE A 119 -0.33 -20.49 -10.58
N ASP A 120 -1.34 -21.13 -9.98
CA ASP A 120 -1.85 -22.42 -10.46
C ASP A 120 -2.64 -22.28 -11.79
N HIS A 121 -3.06 -21.06 -12.16
CA HIS A 121 -3.83 -20.74 -13.36
C HIS A 121 -3.08 -19.86 -14.38
N SER A 122 -1.79 -19.58 -14.15
CA SER A 122 -0.94 -18.74 -15.01
C SER A 122 -0.11 -19.53 -16.01
#